data_AF-A0A6A4AT28-F1
#
_entry.id   AF-A0A6A4AT28-F1
#
_cell.length_a   1.000
_cell.length_b   1.000
_cell.length_c   1.000
_cell.angle_alpha   90.00
_cell.angle_beta   90.00
_cell.angle_gamma   90.00
#
_symmetry.space_group_name_H-M   'P 1'
#
loop_
_entity.id
_entity.type
_entity.pdbx_description
1 polymer ?
#
loop_
_entity_poly.entity_id
_entity_poly.type
_entity_poly.pdbx_seq_one_letter_code
_entity_poly.pdbx_strand_id
1 'polypeptide(L)'
;ATQTSTNSTSSGAHATFGTITSKSGECVIGNPNTYVSAADIDWVWTNRIGPNALVREANWKVLDNKNWVMDHIVENKGTLNYCVRWDSTETLSKSTASKFKAMLERQYAAWNHWLVGYDCWLYNEIKVNVVGFAVKDASLLDWTDDSLGPITVGNLNSDGVPQCDPKCYRWYDNGINAWTDTSGCKGEPFDLTLWPKQGLEGGFGYDWGQEVNLENM
;
A
#
# COMPACT_ATOMS: atom_id res chain seq x y z
N ALA A 1 -20.80 -4.64 4.56
CA ALA A 1 -21.57 -3.59 5.26
C ALA A 1 -22.18 -2.66 4.22
N THR A 2 -23.47 -2.34 4.30
CA THR A 2 -24.13 -1.41 3.38
C THR A 2 -23.56 -0.01 3.64
N GLN A 3 -22.78 0.50 2.69
CA GLN A 3 -22.20 1.84 2.78
C GLN A 3 -23.35 2.84 2.64
N THR A 4 -23.84 3.37 3.75
CA THR A 4 -24.78 4.50 3.75
C THR A 4 -24.06 5.66 3.09
N SER A 5 -24.61 6.15 1.97
CA SER A 5 -24.12 7.30 1.22
C SER A 5 -24.10 8.54 2.12
N THR A 6 -22.99 8.71 2.82
CA THR A 6 -22.68 9.93 3.54
C THR A 6 -21.98 10.81 2.53
N ASN A 7 -22.61 11.93 2.18
CA ASN A 7 -21.99 12.96 1.35
C ASN A 7 -20.63 13.29 1.95
N SER A 8 -19.56 12.98 1.20
CA SER A 8 -18.20 13.33 1.57
C SER A 8 -18.16 14.85 1.77
N THR A 9 -17.94 15.27 3.01
CA THR A 9 -17.69 16.68 3.38
C THR A 9 -16.19 17.00 3.35
N SER A 10 -15.44 16.26 2.53
CA SER A 10 -13.99 16.41 2.37
C SER A 10 -13.63 17.89 2.14
N SER A 11 -12.80 18.42 3.03
CA SER A 11 -12.25 19.78 2.99
C SER A 11 -10.75 19.80 2.73
N GLY A 12 -10.14 18.63 2.45
CA GLY A 12 -8.72 18.50 2.17
C GLY A 12 -8.35 19.05 0.80
N ALA A 13 -7.07 19.39 0.61
CA ALA A 13 -6.57 19.78 -0.70
C ALA A 13 -6.67 18.61 -1.70
N HIS A 14 -7.46 18.79 -2.75
CA HIS A 14 -7.77 17.74 -3.72
C HIS A 14 -7.56 18.20 -5.16
N ALA A 15 -7.43 17.25 -6.07
CA ALA A 15 -7.37 17.51 -7.51
C ALA A 15 -8.72 17.99 -8.06
N THR A 16 -8.72 18.57 -9.26
CA THR A 16 -9.98 18.77 -10.00
C THR A 16 -10.54 17.44 -10.47
N PHE A 17 -11.84 17.21 -10.28
CA PHE A 17 -12.54 16.03 -10.82
C PHE A 17 -13.08 16.26 -12.24
N GLY A 18 -12.64 17.35 -12.88
CA GLY A 18 -13.04 17.73 -14.22
C GLY A 18 -14.53 18.06 -14.31
N THR A 19 -15.21 17.53 -15.32
CA THR A 19 -16.65 17.79 -15.53
C THR A 19 -17.46 16.86 -14.64
N ILE A 20 -18.02 17.41 -13.56
CA ILE A 20 -18.87 16.66 -12.62
C ILE A 20 -20.09 16.09 -13.34
N THR A 21 -20.35 14.80 -13.14
CA THR A 21 -21.48 14.05 -13.71
C THR A 21 -22.46 13.56 -12.66
N SER A 22 -22.06 13.51 -11.39
CA SER A 22 -22.95 13.19 -10.26
C SER A 22 -24.03 14.25 -10.07
N LYS A 23 -25.19 13.84 -9.52
CA LYS A 23 -26.23 14.81 -9.15
C LYS A 23 -25.83 15.54 -7.87
N SER A 24 -26.46 16.70 -7.65
CA SER A 24 -26.30 17.44 -6.40
C SER A 24 -26.71 16.59 -5.20
N GLY A 25 -25.84 16.49 -4.20
CA GLY A 25 -26.09 15.73 -2.98
C GLY A 25 -25.82 14.22 -3.09
N GLU A 26 -25.18 13.76 -4.18
CA GLU A 26 -24.61 12.42 -4.32
C GLU A 26 -23.07 12.45 -4.19
N CYS A 27 -22.45 11.27 -4.14
CA CYS A 27 -21.00 11.13 -4.21
C CYS A 27 -20.44 11.79 -5.47
N VAL A 28 -19.39 12.59 -5.32
CA VAL A 28 -18.85 13.38 -6.43
C VAL A 28 -18.10 12.47 -7.39
N ILE A 29 -18.63 12.33 -8.61
CA ILE A 29 -17.96 11.67 -9.72
C ILE A 29 -17.91 12.63 -10.91
N GLY A 30 -16.88 12.51 -11.73
CA GLY A 30 -16.66 13.42 -12.85
C GLY A 30 -15.72 12.85 -13.90
N ASN A 31 -15.80 13.44 -15.09
CA ASN A 31 -14.94 13.10 -16.21
C ASN A 31 -13.64 13.92 -16.11
N PRO A 32 -12.47 13.28 -15.98
CA PRO A 32 -11.21 14.01 -15.85
C PRO A 32 -10.88 14.76 -17.14
N ASN A 33 -10.29 15.94 -16.97
CA ASN A 33 -9.89 16.84 -18.04
C ASN A 33 -8.46 17.39 -17.85
N THR A 34 -7.71 16.84 -16.90
CA THR A 34 -6.35 17.23 -16.54
C THR A 34 -5.47 15.98 -16.54
N TYR A 35 -4.34 16.02 -17.28
CA TYR A 35 -3.39 14.92 -17.54
C TYR A 35 -3.93 13.68 -18.25
N VAL A 36 -5.16 13.27 -17.95
CA VAL A 36 -5.87 12.13 -18.56
C VAL A 36 -7.30 12.52 -18.92
N SER A 37 -7.86 11.86 -19.92
CA SER A 37 -9.27 11.95 -20.30
C SER A 37 -10.05 10.72 -19.84
N ALA A 38 -11.39 10.81 -19.81
CA ALA A 38 -12.25 9.66 -19.57
C ALA A 38 -11.99 8.53 -20.59
N ALA A 39 -11.72 8.88 -21.85
CA ALA A 39 -11.40 7.91 -22.89
C ALA A 39 -10.08 7.15 -22.62
N ASP A 40 -9.09 7.80 -22.02
CA ASP A 40 -7.83 7.14 -21.61
C ASP A 40 -8.09 6.12 -20.49
N ILE A 41 -8.90 6.49 -19.50
CA ILE A 41 -9.29 5.60 -18.40
C ILE A 41 -10.10 4.40 -18.93
N ASP A 42 -11.10 4.65 -19.77
CA ASP A 42 -11.93 3.61 -20.39
C ASP A 42 -11.09 2.66 -21.25
N TRP A 43 -10.09 3.19 -21.95
CA TRP A 43 -9.15 2.38 -22.70
C TRP A 43 -8.33 1.48 -21.79
N VAL A 44 -7.78 2.00 -20.68
CA VAL A 44 -7.04 1.20 -19.68
C VAL A 44 -7.94 0.13 -19.09
N TRP A 45 -9.16 0.47 -18.69
CA TRP A 45 -10.12 -0.48 -18.16
C TRP A 45 -10.38 -1.61 -19.18
N THR A 46 -10.72 -1.27 -20.42
CA THR A 46 -11.07 -2.23 -21.46
C THR A 46 -9.89 -3.12 -21.87
N ASN A 47 -8.67 -2.58 -21.92
CA ASN A 47 -7.54 -3.28 -22.52
C ASN A 47 -6.55 -3.86 -21.50
N ARG A 48 -6.61 -3.44 -20.23
CA ARG A 48 -5.61 -3.79 -19.21
C ARG A 48 -6.18 -4.38 -17.92
N ILE A 49 -7.38 -3.99 -17.48
CA ILE A 49 -7.85 -4.33 -16.12
C ILE A 49 -9.16 -5.14 -16.14
N GLY A 50 -10.16 -4.67 -16.89
CA GLY A 50 -11.53 -5.14 -16.83
C GLY A 50 -11.73 -6.59 -17.30
N PRO A 51 -12.92 -7.17 -17.07
CA PRO A 51 -13.22 -8.60 -17.26
C PRO A 51 -13.05 -9.10 -18.69
N ASN A 52 -13.05 -8.19 -19.67
CA ASN A 52 -12.91 -8.51 -21.08
C ASN A 52 -11.49 -8.21 -21.61
N ALA A 53 -10.58 -7.70 -20.77
CA ALA A 53 -9.21 -7.44 -21.17
C ALA A 53 -8.47 -8.77 -21.43
N LEU A 54 -7.57 -8.77 -22.41
CA LEU A 54 -6.70 -9.94 -22.64
C LEU A 54 -5.83 -10.18 -21.39
N VAL A 55 -5.87 -11.41 -20.89
CA VAL A 55 -5.05 -11.86 -19.78
C VAL A 55 -3.58 -11.91 -20.23
N ARG A 56 -2.72 -11.26 -19.45
CA ARG A 56 -1.27 -11.11 -19.64
C ARG A 56 -0.60 -11.19 -18.27
N GLU A 57 0.72 -11.40 -18.26
CA GLU A 57 1.51 -11.37 -17.03
C GLU A 57 1.33 -10.08 -16.20
N ALA A 58 1.01 -8.95 -16.83
CA ALA A 58 0.78 -7.70 -16.13
C ALA A 58 -0.60 -7.58 -15.43
N ASN A 59 -1.58 -8.43 -15.73
CA ASN A 59 -2.95 -8.31 -15.21
C ASN A 59 -3.61 -9.64 -14.80
N TRP A 60 -2.87 -10.75 -14.88
CA TRP A 60 -3.43 -12.11 -14.81
C TRP A 60 -4.24 -12.44 -13.54
N LYS A 61 -4.02 -11.72 -12.45
CA LYS A 61 -4.70 -11.95 -11.17
C LYS A 61 -5.39 -10.70 -10.62
N VAL A 62 -5.46 -9.62 -11.40
CA VAL A 62 -6.06 -8.36 -10.96
C VAL A 62 -7.52 -8.58 -10.54
N LEU A 63 -8.35 -9.20 -11.38
CA LEU A 63 -9.77 -9.37 -11.06
C LEU A 63 -10.06 -10.44 -9.99
N ASP A 64 -9.12 -11.36 -9.76
CA ASP A 64 -9.26 -12.42 -8.77
C ASP A 64 -8.70 -12.01 -7.39
N ASN A 65 -7.86 -10.97 -7.33
CA ASN A 65 -7.29 -10.51 -6.08
C ASN A 65 -8.34 -9.80 -5.24
N LYS A 66 -8.32 -10.09 -3.93
CA LYS A 66 -9.17 -9.44 -2.93
C LYS A 66 -8.37 -8.69 -1.88
N ASN A 67 -7.05 -8.85 -1.83
CA ASN A 67 -6.21 -8.13 -0.88
C ASN A 67 -5.73 -6.82 -1.51
N TRP A 68 -6.58 -5.79 -1.53
CA TRP A 68 -6.22 -4.48 -2.07
C TRP A 68 -5.82 -3.50 -0.97
N VAL A 69 -4.87 -2.62 -1.28
CA VAL A 69 -4.50 -1.51 -0.39
C VAL A 69 -5.71 -0.66 0.04
N MET A 70 -6.71 -0.51 -0.84
CA MET A 70 -7.96 0.18 -0.52
C MET A 70 -8.71 -0.48 0.63
N ASP A 71 -8.79 -1.81 0.63
CA ASP A 71 -9.48 -2.57 1.67
C ASP A 71 -8.77 -2.40 3.02
N HIS A 72 -7.43 -2.40 3.03
CA HIS A 72 -6.65 -2.09 4.22
C HIS A 72 -6.91 -0.67 4.73
N ILE A 73 -6.90 0.34 3.85
CA ILE A 73 -7.16 1.73 4.24
C ILE A 73 -8.55 1.86 4.89
N VAL A 74 -9.56 1.23 4.30
CA VAL A 74 -10.95 1.28 4.81
C VAL A 74 -11.07 0.56 6.14
N GLU A 75 -10.57 -0.68 6.23
CA GLU A 75 -10.58 -1.48 7.46
C GLU A 75 -9.88 -0.76 8.61
N ASN A 76 -8.75 -0.10 8.32
CA ASN A 76 -7.91 0.58 9.29
C ASN A 76 -8.23 2.07 9.44
N LYS A 77 -9.35 2.53 8.87
CA LYS A 77 -9.86 3.90 9.02
C LYS A 77 -8.81 4.96 8.65
N GLY A 78 -8.15 4.79 7.51
CA GLY A 78 -7.18 5.76 6.98
C GLY A 78 -5.74 5.56 7.47
N THR A 79 -5.40 4.38 8.01
CA THR A 79 -4.04 4.07 8.48
C THR A 79 -3.50 2.80 7.83
N LEU A 80 -2.20 2.75 7.57
CA LEU A 80 -1.51 1.56 7.06
C LEU A 80 -0.29 1.25 7.92
N ASN A 81 -0.15 -0.02 8.32
CA ASN A 81 1.04 -0.51 8.99
C ASN A 81 1.96 -1.20 7.98
N TYR A 82 3.22 -0.77 7.95
CA TYR A 82 4.27 -1.30 7.08
C TYR A 82 5.30 -2.09 7.86
N CYS A 83 5.72 -3.23 7.31
CA CYS A 83 6.93 -3.89 7.74
C CYS A 83 8.01 -3.82 6.66
N VAL A 84 9.25 -3.51 7.05
CA VAL A 84 10.36 -3.31 6.10
C VAL A 84 11.11 -4.61 5.89
N ARG A 85 11.30 -5.02 4.64
CA ARG A 85 12.12 -6.18 4.23
C ARG A 85 13.43 -5.66 3.65
N TRP A 86 14.47 -5.58 4.47
CA TRP A 86 15.76 -5.00 4.06
C TRP A 86 16.60 -6.02 3.29
N ASP A 87 16.55 -5.95 1.96
CA ASP A 87 17.23 -6.87 1.06
C ASP A 87 18.51 -6.24 0.49
N SER A 88 19.51 -6.15 1.35
CA SER A 88 20.80 -5.56 1.03
C SER A 88 21.92 -6.21 1.85
N THR A 89 23.17 -6.10 1.40
CA THR A 89 24.38 -6.36 2.19
C THR A 89 24.87 -5.15 2.95
N GLU A 90 24.34 -3.95 2.67
CA GLU A 90 24.72 -2.72 3.33
C GLU A 90 24.07 -2.58 4.70
N THR A 91 24.77 -1.92 5.62
CA THR A 91 24.22 -1.58 6.93
C THR A 91 23.19 -0.47 6.81
N LEU A 92 21.98 -0.71 7.31
CA LEU A 92 20.94 0.29 7.46
C LEU A 92 21.14 1.02 8.80
N SER A 93 21.25 2.35 8.73
CA SER A 93 21.26 3.17 9.95
C SER A 93 19.84 3.42 10.48
N LYS A 94 19.69 3.49 11.79
CA LYS A 94 18.44 3.85 12.47
C LYS A 94 17.93 5.22 12.01
N SER A 95 18.85 6.14 11.74
CA SER A 95 18.53 7.48 11.24
C SER A 95 17.93 7.46 9.83
N THR A 96 18.39 6.55 8.98
CA THR A 96 17.83 6.33 7.64
C THR A 96 16.49 5.61 7.75
N ALA A 97 16.43 4.52 8.51
CA ALA A 97 15.22 3.73 8.72
C ALA A 97 14.05 4.58 9.24
N SER A 98 14.33 5.52 10.15
CA SER A 98 13.33 6.45 10.72
C SER A 98 12.66 7.36 9.67
N LYS A 99 13.28 7.54 8.48
CA LYS A 99 12.73 8.37 7.40
C LYS A 99 11.71 7.62 6.53
N PHE A 100 11.64 6.29 6.61
CA PHE A 100 10.77 5.49 5.75
C PHE A 100 9.30 5.80 5.95
N LYS A 101 8.85 6.02 7.18
CA LYS A 101 7.49 6.47 7.48
C LYS A 101 7.12 7.73 6.68
N ALA A 102 7.93 8.78 6.81
CA ALA A 102 7.68 10.05 6.14
C ALA A 102 7.78 9.92 4.61
N MET A 103 8.63 9.04 4.09
CA MET A 103 8.70 8.74 2.66
C MET A 103 7.40 8.10 2.16
N LEU A 104 6.90 7.07 2.85
CA LEU A 104 5.66 6.39 2.51
C LEU A 104 4.46 7.35 2.61
N GLU A 105 4.39 8.18 3.65
CA GLU A 105 3.31 9.18 3.80
C GLU A 105 3.31 10.20 2.66
N ARG A 106 4.48 10.61 2.15
CA ARG A 106 4.54 11.47 0.95
C ARG A 106 4.01 10.76 -0.28
N GLN A 107 4.34 9.48 -0.47
CA GLN A 107 3.82 8.69 -1.60
C GLN A 107 2.30 8.57 -1.53
N TYR A 108 1.75 8.22 -0.36
CA TYR A 108 0.32 8.13 -0.17
C TYR A 108 -0.39 9.48 -0.27
N ALA A 109 0.22 10.58 0.20
CA ALA A 109 -0.35 11.91 0.01
C ALA A 109 -0.47 12.30 -1.47
N ALA A 110 0.55 12.00 -2.28
CA ALA A 110 0.54 12.27 -3.72
C ALA A 110 -0.55 11.48 -4.44
N TRP A 111 -0.75 10.22 -4.07
CA TRP A 111 -1.80 9.38 -4.63
C TRP A 111 -3.20 9.77 -4.11
N ASN A 112 -3.35 9.97 -2.80
CA ASN A 112 -4.61 10.28 -2.15
C ASN A 112 -5.18 11.63 -2.61
N HIS A 113 -4.32 12.58 -3.01
CA HIS A 113 -4.73 13.88 -3.56
C HIS A 113 -5.80 13.77 -4.68
N TRP A 114 -5.77 12.69 -5.46
CA TRP A 114 -6.75 12.44 -6.53
C TRP A 114 -8.06 11.84 -6.05
N LEU A 115 -8.11 11.32 -4.82
CA LEU A 115 -9.27 10.64 -4.24
C LEU A 115 -9.98 11.47 -3.18
N VAL A 116 -9.30 12.42 -2.52
CA VAL A 116 -9.88 13.27 -1.47
C VAL A 116 -11.14 13.96 -1.98
N GLY A 117 -12.33 13.47 -1.59
CA GLY A 117 -13.63 13.99 -2.01
C GLY A 117 -14.27 13.34 -3.23
N TYR A 118 -13.56 12.47 -3.94
CA TYR A 118 -14.07 11.69 -5.07
C TYR A 118 -14.86 10.47 -4.56
N ASP A 119 -15.99 10.16 -5.19
CA ASP A 119 -16.82 8.96 -4.94
C ASP A 119 -17.05 8.61 -3.45
N CYS A 120 -17.33 9.64 -2.64
CA CYS A 120 -17.50 9.51 -1.19
C CYS A 120 -16.30 8.92 -0.43
N TRP A 121 -15.09 9.04 -0.99
CA TRP A 121 -13.86 8.68 -0.30
C TRP A 121 -13.74 9.42 1.04
N LEU A 122 -13.52 8.66 2.11
CA LEU A 122 -13.68 9.13 3.49
C LEU A 122 -12.40 9.75 4.08
N TYR A 123 -11.26 9.63 3.40
CA TYR A 123 -9.95 9.89 3.99
C TYR A 123 -9.23 11.05 3.31
N ASN A 124 -9.11 12.16 4.03
CA ASN A 124 -8.32 13.31 3.58
C ASN A 124 -6.81 13.05 3.69
N GLU A 125 -6.42 12.14 4.58
CA GLU A 125 -5.04 11.75 4.86
C GLU A 125 -5.00 10.23 5.05
N ILE A 126 -3.92 9.61 4.57
CA ILE A 126 -3.57 8.22 4.87
C ILE A 126 -2.30 8.25 5.72
N LYS A 127 -2.42 7.79 6.96
CA LYS A 127 -1.29 7.71 7.89
C LYS A 127 -0.55 6.41 7.72
N VAL A 128 0.77 6.43 7.87
CA VAL A 128 1.57 5.22 7.80
C VAL A 128 2.32 5.02 9.11
N ASN A 129 2.39 3.78 9.60
CA ASN A 129 3.29 3.38 10.66
C ASN A 129 4.29 2.37 10.09
N VAL A 130 5.56 2.46 10.49
CA VAL A 130 6.52 1.37 10.28
C VAL A 130 6.58 0.59 11.58
N VAL A 131 6.14 -0.67 11.54
CA VAL A 131 5.89 -1.48 12.73
C VAL A 131 6.87 -2.62 12.93
N GLY A 132 7.83 -2.79 12.04
CA GLY A 132 8.86 -3.81 12.16
C GLY A 132 9.81 -3.83 10.97
N PHE A 133 10.89 -4.57 11.17
CA PHE A 133 11.96 -4.75 10.19
C PHE A 133 12.31 -6.23 10.08
N ALA A 134 12.69 -6.67 8.89
CA ALA A 134 13.25 -7.97 8.62
C ALA A 134 14.59 -7.84 7.92
N VAL A 135 15.59 -8.54 8.44
CA VAL A 135 16.97 -8.56 7.93
C VAL A 135 17.50 -9.99 7.87
N LYS A 136 18.43 -10.25 6.94
CA LYS A 136 19.10 -11.55 6.89
C LYS A 136 20.05 -11.78 8.07
N ASP A 137 20.69 -10.72 8.56
CA ASP A 137 21.65 -10.74 9.66
C ASP A 137 21.48 -9.47 10.50
N ALA A 138 21.53 -9.60 11.83
CA ALA A 138 21.34 -8.48 12.75
C ALA A 138 22.44 -7.41 12.62
N SER A 139 23.65 -7.78 12.18
CA SER A 139 24.77 -6.85 11.95
C SER A 139 24.51 -5.85 10.82
N LEU A 140 23.46 -6.05 10.02
CA LEU A 140 23.03 -5.11 8.99
C LEU A 140 22.24 -3.94 9.54
N LEU A 141 21.92 -3.93 10.83
CA LEU A 141 21.29 -2.79 11.50
C LEU A 141 22.28 -2.19 12.48
N ASP A 142 22.37 -0.86 12.52
CA ASP A 142 23.16 -0.17 13.57
C ASP A 142 22.40 -0.01 14.90
N TRP A 143 21.21 -0.62 15.01
CA TRP A 143 20.40 -0.65 16.22
C TRP A 143 19.88 -2.05 16.51
N THR A 144 19.59 -2.30 17.80
CA THR A 144 19.14 -3.61 18.29
C THR A 144 17.91 -3.53 19.18
N ASP A 145 17.38 -2.33 19.42
CA ASP A 145 16.17 -2.10 20.19
C ASP A 145 14.92 -2.10 19.31
N ASP A 146 13.74 -2.21 19.94
CA ASP A 146 12.44 -2.24 19.24
C ASP A 146 11.85 -0.83 19.00
N SER A 147 12.66 0.23 19.04
CA SER A 147 12.14 1.60 18.91
C SER A 147 11.55 1.93 17.53
N LEU A 148 11.86 1.12 16.51
CA LEU A 148 11.26 1.16 15.18
C LEU A 148 10.37 -0.07 14.89
N GLY A 149 9.95 -0.76 15.95
CA GLY A 149 9.23 -2.03 15.91
C GLY A 149 10.17 -3.25 15.99
N PRO A 150 9.62 -4.46 16.20
CA PRO A 150 10.41 -5.68 16.34
C PRO A 150 11.25 -6.01 15.10
N ILE A 151 12.42 -6.58 15.34
CA ILE A 151 13.35 -7.02 14.29
C ILE A 151 13.25 -8.53 14.11
N THR A 152 12.89 -8.96 12.90
CA THR A 152 12.93 -10.37 12.48
C THR A 152 14.26 -10.65 11.80
N VAL A 153 15.07 -11.55 12.36
CA VAL A 153 16.41 -11.87 11.83
C VAL A 153 16.41 -13.27 11.23
N GLY A 154 16.92 -13.42 10.02
CA GLY A 154 17.19 -14.72 9.39
C GLY A 154 15.96 -15.51 8.94
N ASN A 155 14.76 -14.93 9.03
CA ASN A 155 13.56 -15.51 8.41
C ASN A 155 13.56 -15.15 6.92
N LEU A 156 13.98 -16.09 6.07
CA LEU A 156 14.16 -15.86 4.63
C LEU A 156 13.11 -16.62 3.81
N ASN A 157 12.66 -16.03 2.69
CA ASN A 157 11.86 -16.76 1.70
C ASN A 157 12.72 -17.73 0.87
N SER A 158 12.10 -18.41 -0.11
CA SER A 158 12.79 -19.34 -1.02
C SER A 158 13.95 -18.72 -1.81
N ASP A 159 13.94 -17.39 -1.97
CA ASP A 159 14.92 -16.63 -2.74
C ASP A 159 16.01 -16.03 -1.83
N GLY A 160 16.00 -16.34 -0.54
CA GLY A 160 16.96 -15.81 0.44
C GLY A 160 16.65 -14.39 0.92
N VAL A 161 15.48 -13.85 0.61
CA VAL A 161 15.06 -12.49 0.97
C VAL A 161 14.43 -12.49 2.35
N PRO A 162 14.81 -11.56 3.25
CA PRO A 162 14.21 -11.48 4.58
C PRO A 162 12.70 -11.20 4.52
N GLN A 163 11.97 -11.84 5.41
CA GLN A 163 10.53 -11.71 5.59
C GLN A 163 10.21 -11.33 7.02
N CYS A 164 9.30 -10.36 7.15
CA CYS A 164 8.67 -10.07 8.42
C CYS A 164 7.91 -11.30 8.96
N ASP A 165 7.63 -11.34 10.26
CA ASP A 165 6.92 -12.47 10.86
C ASP A 165 5.58 -12.71 10.14
N PRO A 166 5.38 -13.86 9.48
CA PRO A 166 4.15 -14.14 8.75
C PRO A 166 2.92 -14.17 9.66
N LYS A 167 3.08 -14.36 10.97
CA LYS A 167 1.98 -14.27 11.96
C LYS A 167 1.47 -12.85 12.16
N CYS A 168 2.25 -11.85 11.78
CA CYS A 168 1.88 -10.44 11.84
C CYS A 168 1.29 -9.93 10.52
N TYR A 169 1.34 -10.72 9.45
CA TYR A 169 0.83 -10.26 8.16
C TYR A 169 -0.69 -10.30 8.11
N ARG A 170 -1.30 -9.14 7.89
CA ARG A 170 -2.72 -9.03 7.62
C ARG A 170 -2.97 -9.24 6.15
N TRP A 171 -3.79 -10.24 5.86
CA TRP A 171 -4.22 -10.55 4.51
C TRP A 171 -5.72 -10.74 4.50
N TYR A 172 -6.40 -10.11 3.55
CA TYR A 172 -7.82 -10.31 3.31
C TYR A 172 -8.03 -11.49 2.35
N ASP A 173 -9.11 -12.24 2.58
CA ASP A 173 -9.42 -13.51 1.90
C ASP A 173 -8.57 -14.70 2.37
N ASN A 174 -8.15 -14.69 3.65
CA ASN A 174 -7.55 -15.86 4.33
C ASN A 174 -8.60 -16.92 4.75
N GLY A 175 -9.78 -16.85 4.14
CA GLY A 175 -11.03 -17.52 4.48
C GLY A 175 -12.18 -16.77 3.79
N ILE A 176 -13.41 -17.29 3.84
CA ILE A 176 -14.55 -16.63 3.17
C ILE A 176 -14.78 -15.25 3.79
N ASN A 177 -14.39 -14.20 3.08
CA ASN A 177 -14.51 -12.79 3.49
C ASN A 177 -13.90 -12.49 4.88
N ALA A 178 -12.70 -13.04 5.14
CA ALA A 178 -12.04 -12.91 6.44
C ALA A 178 -10.60 -12.40 6.31
N TRP A 179 -10.20 -11.62 7.31
CA TRP A 179 -8.81 -11.23 7.55
C TRP A 179 -8.04 -12.35 8.25
N THR A 180 -6.73 -12.42 8.04
CA THR A 180 -5.82 -13.29 8.80
C THR A 180 -5.95 -13.07 10.31
N ASP A 181 -5.98 -14.15 11.08
CA ASP A 181 -5.82 -14.10 12.53
C ASP A 181 -4.36 -13.78 12.88
N THR A 182 -4.15 -12.59 13.42
CA THR A 182 -2.83 -12.07 13.82
C THR A 182 -2.63 -12.11 15.34
N SER A 183 -3.46 -12.86 16.08
CA SER A 183 -3.33 -13.04 17.54
C SER A 183 -1.97 -13.62 17.97
N GLY A 184 -1.28 -14.33 17.08
CA GLY A 184 0.07 -14.85 17.29
C GLY A 184 1.19 -13.85 17.02
N CYS A 185 0.88 -12.64 16.56
CA CYS A 185 1.86 -11.58 16.32
C CYS A 185 2.43 -11.06 17.65
N LYS A 186 3.76 -11.01 17.75
CA LYS A 186 4.43 -10.44 18.93
C LYS A 186 4.53 -8.91 18.93
N GLY A 187 4.40 -8.30 17.75
CA GLY A 187 4.37 -6.86 17.56
C GLY A 187 3.01 -6.37 17.09
N GLU A 188 3.01 -5.24 16.38
CA GLU A 188 1.80 -4.77 15.69
C GLU A 188 1.66 -5.49 14.34
N PRO A 189 0.46 -5.98 13.99
CA PRO A 189 0.20 -6.52 12.67
C PRO A 189 0.47 -5.49 11.56
N PHE A 190 0.96 -5.95 10.41
CA PHE A 190 1.26 -5.11 9.24
C PHE A 190 0.37 -5.47 8.04
N ASP A 191 0.08 -4.46 7.24
CA ASP A 191 -0.79 -4.53 6.06
C ASP A 191 0.01 -4.71 4.77
N LEU A 192 1.14 -4.03 4.67
CA LEU A 192 1.99 -4.00 3.47
C LEU A 192 3.46 -4.07 3.86
N THR A 193 4.29 -4.42 2.89
CA THR A 193 5.74 -4.40 3.04
C THR A 193 6.39 -3.36 2.16
N LEU A 194 7.42 -2.72 2.71
CA LEU A 194 8.39 -1.95 1.96
C LEU A 194 9.61 -2.83 1.80
N TRP A 195 10.00 -3.13 0.57
CA TRP A 195 11.15 -3.97 0.25
C TRP A 195 12.21 -3.15 -0.49
N PRO A 196 13.11 -2.45 0.22
CA PRO A 196 14.31 -1.87 -0.37
C PRO A 196 15.24 -2.99 -0.82
N LYS A 197 15.50 -3.05 -2.12
CA LYS A 197 16.35 -4.09 -2.71
C LYS A 197 17.55 -3.49 -3.42
N GLN A 198 18.71 -3.98 -3.02
CA GLN A 198 19.98 -3.61 -3.62
C GLN A 198 20.08 -4.10 -5.06
N GLY A 199 20.46 -3.21 -5.97
CA GLY A 199 20.70 -3.54 -7.38
C GLY A 199 19.43 -3.84 -8.20
N LEU A 200 18.24 -3.55 -7.69
CA LEU A 200 17.00 -3.73 -8.45
C LEU A 200 16.88 -2.68 -9.57
N GLU A 201 16.68 -3.07 -10.82
CA GLU A 201 16.39 -2.09 -11.86
C GLU A 201 14.92 -1.65 -11.80
N GLY A 202 14.67 -0.42 -11.32
CA GLY A 202 13.33 0.17 -11.22
C GLY A 202 12.61 -0.20 -9.91
N GLY A 203 11.37 -0.68 -10.04
CA GLY A 203 10.54 -1.07 -8.90
C GLY A 203 9.22 -1.66 -9.37
N PHE A 204 8.62 -2.49 -8.54
CA PHE A 204 7.30 -3.06 -8.80
C PHE A 204 6.56 -3.32 -7.48
N GLY A 205 5.26 -3.56 -7.59
CA GLY A 205 4.42 -3.80 -6.43
C GLY A 205 3.33 -4.81 -6.73
N TYR A 206 2.78 -5.36 -5.67
CA TYR A 206 1.69 -6.32 -5.72
C TYR A 206 0.81 -6.15 -4.47
N ASP A 207 -0.07 -7.11 -4.21
CA ASP A 207 -0.96 -7.10 -3.04
C ASP A 207 -0.23 -7.04 -1.68
N TRP A 208 1.03 -7.45 -1.61
CA TRP A 208 1.86 -7.42 -0.40
C TRP A 208 2.64 -6.12 -0.19
N GLY A 209 2.58 -5.16 -1.11
CA GLY A 209 3.29 -3.88 -1.02
C GLY A 209 4.22 -3.61 -2.20
N GLN A 210 5.39 -3.04 -1.93
CA GLN A 210 6.29 -2.52 -2.96
C GLN A 210 7.74 -2.95 -2.76
N GLU A 211 8.38 -3.36 -3.85
CA GLU A 211 9.81 -3.61 -3.98
C GLU A 211 10.43 -2.49 -4.82
N VAL A 212 11.43 -1.84 -4.24
CA VAL A 212 11.98 -0.58 -4.75
C VAL A 212 13.50 -0.66 -4.80
N ASN A 213 14.09 -0.05 -5.83
CA ASN A 213 15.52 0.11 -5.95
C ASN A 213 16.06 0.89 -4.74
N LEU A 214 16.93 0.25 -3.97
CA LEU A 214 17.50 0.85 -2.77
C LEU A 214 18.35 2.10 -3.08
N GLU A 215 19.09 2.08 -4.19
CA GLU A 215 19.99 3.16 -4.57
C GLU A 215 19.27 4.48 -4.94
N ASN A 216 17.97 4.43 -5.23
CA ASN A 216 17.14 5.55 -5.67
C ASN A 216 16.05 5.95 -4.64
N MET A 217 16.13 5.43 -3.41
CA MET A 217 15.17 5.72 -2.32
C MET A 217 15.42 7.03 -1.56
#